data_AF-A0A820F5C8-F1
#
_entry.id   AF-A0A820F5C8-F1
#
_cell.length_a   1.000
_cell.length_b   1.000
_cell.length_c   1.000
_cell.angle_alpha   90.00
_cell.angle_beta   90.00
_cell.angle_gamma   90.00
#
_symmetry.space_group_name_H-M   'P 1'
#
loop_
_entity.id
_entity.type
_entity.pdbx_description
1 polymer ?
#
loop_
_entity_poly.entity_id
_entity_poly.type
_entity_poly.pdbx_seq_one_letter_code
_entity_poly.pdbx_strand_id
1 'polypeptide(L)'
;MKDLAVLREFISIFTLFVEATTRTQAEKCVPISLVAPSILGIYYDLENELKLCKYTSSLCNVLLKSLKERFGGLLLNLEIPVDDHLKHRSTFHLFSDDIFLISSFLDGQFRLRWILQSALSQDTKNRLCDKIKRMAAQAAFQIHDSAPNVQGAVGAEPETTSTAIDNSQFVGKDSFDNSVTPKRKSLFAYCETSQVLLKKRRINIMDEIRGGTLPLLY
;
A
#
# COMPACT_ATOMS: atom_id res chain seq x y z
N MET A 1 37.40 -0.54 9.73
CA MET A 1 36.72 -0.71 8.42
C MET A 1 35.56 -1.71 8.47
N LYS A 2 35.71 -2.86 9.15
CA LYS A 2 34.63 -3.85 9.32
C LYS A 2 33.38 -3.26 9.99
N ASP A 3 33.53 -2.47 11.05
CA ASP A 3 32.40 -1.92 11.80
C ASP A 3 31.56 -0.95 10.97
N LEU A 4 32.21 -0.17 10.08
CA LEU A 4 31.51 0.71 9.14
C LEU A 4 30.71 -0.08 8.11
N ALA A 5 31.22 -1.21 7.64
CA ALA A 5 30.50 -2.09 6.70
C ALA A 5 29.30 -2.76 7.37
N VAL A 6 29.48 -3.25 8.60
CA VAL A 6 28.40 -3.80 9.43
C VAL A 6 27.32 -2.75 9.66
N LEU A 7 27.70 -1.54 10.06
CA LEU A 7 26.76 -0.44 10.30
C LEU A 7 25.97 -0.08 9.03
N ARG A 8 26.61 -0.07 7.86
CA ARG A 8 25.92 0.15 6.57
C ARG A 8 24.87 -0.91 6.28
N GLU A 9 25.18 -2.18 6.52
CA GLU A 9 24.20 -3.28 6.35
C GLU A 9 23.02 -3.13 7.32
N PHE A 10 23.26 -2.78 8.58
CA PHE A 10 22.19 -2.48 9.55
C PHE A 10 21.29 -1.32 9.09
N ILE A 11 21.88 -0.23 8.63
CA ILE A 11 21.13 0.93 8.12
C ILE A 11 20.28 0.52 6.91
N SER A 12 20.81 -0.28 5.99
CA SER A 12 20.05 -0.76 4.82
C SER A 12 18.81 -1.54 5.23
N ILE A 13 18.97 -2.47 6.18
CA ILE A 13 17.87 -3.30 6.71
C ILE A 13 16.87 -2.43 7.47
N PHE A 14 17.32 -1.56 8.39
CA PHE A 14 16.41 -0.78 9.22
C PHE A 14 15.68 0.32 8.46
N THR A 15 16.25 0.85 7.38
CA THR A 15 15.56 1.81 6.49
C THR A 15 14.22 1.26 6.00
N LEU A 16 14.13 -0.06 5.72
CA LEU A 16 12.88 -0.71 5.33
C LEU A 16 11.76 -0.54 6.36
N PHE A 17 12.12 -0.79 7.62
CA PHE A 17 11.18 -0.71 8.73
C PHE A 17 10.87 0.74 9.07
N VAL A 18 11.83 1.65 8.92
CA VAL A 18 11.58 3.09 9.08
C VAL A 18 10.57 3.57 8.03
N GLU A 19 10.73 3.22 6.76
CA GLU A 19 9.78 3.58 5.69
C GLU A 19 8.38 3.02 5.98
N ALA A 20 8.29 1.72 6.31
CA ALA A 20 7.02 1.09 6.65
C ALA A 20 6.37 1.71 7.88
N THR A 21 7.15 1.92 8.96
CA THR A 21 6.67 2.50 10.22
C THR A 21 6.18 3.92 10.02
N THR A 22 6.97 4.76 9.35
CA THR A 22 6.59 6.15 9.05
C THR A 22 5.26 6.21 8.32
N ARG A 23 5.05 5.34 7.32
CA ARG A 23 3.78 5.30 6.57
C ARG A 23 2.62 4.79 7.40
N THR A 24 2.83 3.75 8.21
CA THR A 24 1.78 3.21 9.09
C THR A 24 1.49 4.09 10.29
N GLN A 25 2.39 4.96 10.73
CA GLN A 25 2.21 5.78 11.93
C GLN A 25 1.95 7.26 11.64
N ALA A 26 2.16 7.71 10.39
CA ALA A 26 1.87 9.10 10.00
C ALA A 26 0.37 9.41 9.92
N GLU A 27 -0.48 8.40 9.79
CA GLU A 27 -1.92 8.57 9.64
C GLU A 27 -2.65 8.34 10.97
N LYS A 28 -3.69 9.14 11.24
CA LYS A 28 -4.55 8.96 12.44
C LYS A 28 -5.26 7.59 12.45
N CYS A 29 -5.41 6.96 11.30
CA CYS A 29 -5.91 5.60 11.12
C CYS A 29 -5.11 4.94 10.00
N VAL A 30 -4.54 3.77 10.24
CA VAL A 30 -3.77 3.02 9.24
C VAL A 30 -4.73 2.30 8.31
N PRO A 31 -4.67 2.52 6.99
CA PRO A 31 -5.57 1.85 6.08
C PRO A 31 -5.13 0.39 5.90
N ILE A 32 -6.09 -0.53 5.98
CA ILE A 32 -5.88 -1.96 5.76
C ILE A 32 -5.29 -2.26 4.36
N SER A 33 -5.54 -1.37 3.39
CA SER A 33 -4.99 -1.41 2.04
C SER A 33 -3.46 -1.32 1.97
N LEU A 34 -2.80 -0.83 3.02
CA LEU A 34 -1.33 -0.74 3.09
C LEU A 34 -0.67 -2.09 3.34
N VAL A 35 -1.37 -3.01 4.03
CA VAL A 35 -0.77 -4.22 4.61
C VAL A 35 -0.16 -5.11 3.53
N ALA A 36 -0.93 -5.54 2.53
CA ALA A 36 -0.42 -6.46 1.52
C ALA A 36 0.76 -5.89 0.69
N PRO A 37 0.69 -4.64 0.19
CA PRO A 37 1.81 -3.98 -0.46
C PRO A 37 3.05 -3.86 0.42
N SER A 38 2.89 -3.50 1.70
CA SER A 38 4.02 -3.36 2.62
C SER A 38 4.70 -4.69 2.91
N ILE A 39 3.92 -5.73 3.23
CA ILE A 39 4.46 -7.04 3.55
C ILE A 39 5.17 -7.65 2.33
N LEU A 40 4.58 -7.54 1.13
CA LEU A 40 5.20 -8.02 -0.11
C LEU A 40 6.51 -7.26 -0.42
N GLY A 41 6.52 -5.95 -0.22
CA GLY A 41 7.72 -5.11 -0.38
C GLY A 41 8.82 -5.56 0.58
N ILE A 42 8.55 -5.56 1.89
CA ILE A 42 9.50 -5.97 2.93
C ILE A 42 10.03 -7.38 2.68
N TYR A 43 9.17 -8.31 2.25
CA TYR A 43 9.56 -9.68 1.95
C TYR A 43 10.69 -9.75 0.91
N TYR A 44 10.46 -9.18 -0.27
CA TYR A 44 11.45 -9.22 -1.35
C TYR A 44 12.69 -8.39 -1.06
N ASP A 45 12.48 -7.29 -0.36
CA ASP A 45 13.56 -6.45 0.10
C ASP A 45 14.50 -7.18 1.06
N LEU A 46 13.96 -7.93 2.02
CA LEU A 46 14.76 -8.78 2.92
C LEU A 46 15.42 -9.94 2.17
N GLU A 47 14.75 -10.57 1.20
CA GLU A 47 15.36 -11.60 0.36
C GLU A 47 16.54 -11.06 -0.46
N ASN A 48 16.42 -9.82 -0.94
CA ASN A 48 17.49 -9.16 -1.68
C ASN A 48 18.65 -8.76 -0.74
N GLU A 49 18.34 -8.18 0.43
CA GLU A 49 19.35 -7.85 1.45
C GLU A 49 20.10 -9.10 1.91
N LEU A 50 19.43 -10.24 2.07
CA LEU A 50 20.09 -11.49 2.46
C LEU A 50 21.15 -11.95 1.44
N LYS A 51 20.97 -11.65 0.15
CA LYS A 51 21.94 -11.95 -0.91
C LYS A 51 23.12 -10.99 -0.93
N LEU A 52 22.92 -9.76 -0.44
CA LEU A 52 23.91 -8.68 -0.49
C LEU A 52 24.72 -8.56 0.81
N CYS A 53 24.11 -8.83 1.95
CA CYS A 53 24.72 -8.69 3.26
C CYS A 53 25.74 -9.79 3.53
N LYS A 54 26.94 -9.40 3.98
CA LYS A 54 28.00 -10.32 4.38
C LYS A 54 28.05 -10.56 5.88
N TYR A 55 27.67 -9.57 6.69
CA TYR A 55 27.84 -9.61 8.14
C TYR A 55 26.51 -9.75 8.90
N THR A 56 25.42 -9.19 8.38
CA THR A 56 24.10 -9.18 9.04
C THR A 56 23.13 -10.25 8.51
N SER A 57 23.62 -11.25 7.77
CA SER A 57 22.80 -12.32 7.21
C SER A 57 21.95 -13.06 8.24
N SER A 58 22.48 -13.27 9.46
CA SER A 58 21.73 -13.84 10.58
C SER A 58 20.51 -13.00 10.97
N LEU A 59 20.68 -11.67 11.04
CA LEU A 59 19.58 -10.75 11.31
C LEU A 59 18.53 -10.78 10.20
N CYS A 60 18.94 -10.73 8.93
CA CYS A 60 18.03 -10.86 7.79
C CYS A 60 17.21 -12.15 7.86
N ASN A 61 17.85 -13.28 8.18
CA ASN A 61 17.17 -14.56 8.34
C ASN A 61 16.14 -14.54 9.47
N VAL A 62 16.49 -13.97 10.63
CA VAL A 62 15.56 -13.85 11.76
C VAL A 62 14.38 -12.95 11.41
N LEU A 63 14.62 -11.83 10.72
CA LEU A 63 13.56 -10.91 10.29
C LEU A 63 12.65 -11.55 9.25
N LEU A 64 13.21 -12.25 8.25
CA LEU A 64 12.45 -12.95 7.22
C LEU A 64 11.62 -14.08 7.82
N LYS A 65 12.20 -14.85 8.76
CA LYS A 65 11.47 -15.89 9.50
C LYS A 65 10.33 -15.28 10.31
N SER A 66 10.59 -14.21 11.05
CA SER A 66 9.57 -13.51 11.84
C SER A 66 8.44 -12.92 10.96
N LEU A 67 8.78 -12.45 9.76
CA LEU A 67 7.80 -11.96 8.78
C LEU A 67 6.92 -13.11 8.27
N LYS A 68 7.52 -14.24 7.89
CA LYS A 68 6.80 -15.45 7.45
C LYS A 68 5.92 -16.04 8.55
N GLU A 69 6.40 -16.07 9.80
CA GLU A 69 5.63 -16.56 10.94
C GLU A 69 4.38 -15.72 11.21
N ARG A 70 4.50 -14.39 11.09
CA ARG A 70 3.38 -13.47 11.36
C ARG A 70 2.41 -13.38 10.19
N PHE A 71 2.92 -13.26 8.97
CA PHE A 71 2.13 -12.97 7.77
C PHE A 71 2.05 -14.16 6.79
N GLY A 72 2.29 -15.38 7.27
CA GLY A 72 2.32 -16.58 6.43
C GLY A 72 1.04 -16.81 5.64
N GLY A 73 -0.12 -16.50 6.23
CA GLY A 73 -1.42 -16.60 5.55
C GLY A 73 -1.51 -15.67 4.33
N LEU A 74 -1.04 -14.43 4.47
CA LEU A 74 -1.01 -13.44 3.42
C LEU A 74 0.00 -13.81 2.33
N LEU A 75 1.20 -14.25 2.72
CA LEU A 75 2.23 -14.69 1.78
C LEU A 75 1.75 -15.89 0.96
N LEU A 76 1.06 -16.85 1.59
CA LEU A 76 0.46 -17.97 0.88
C LEU A 76 -0.61 -17.51 -0.13
N ASN A 77 -1.45 -16.54 0.25
CA ASN A 77 -2.43 -15.93 -0.66
C ASN A 77 -1.80 -15.21 -1.85
N LEU A 78 -0.55 -14.77 -1.71
CA LEU A 78 0.30 -14.18 -2.74
C LEU A 78 1.13 -15.22 -3.51
N GLU A 79 0.83 -16.51 -3.35
CA GLU A 79 1.56 -17.62 -3.96
C GLU A 79 3.05 -17.67 -3.58
N ILE A 80 3.43 -17.10 -2.44
CA ILE A 80 4.79 -17.19 -1.89
C ILE A 80 4.88 -18.46 -1.03
N PRO A 81 5.96 -19.26 -1.17
CA PRO A 81 6.12 -20.47 -0.40
C PRO A 81 6.32 -20.17 1.09
N VAL A 82 5.52 -20.85 1.92
CA VAL A 82 5.53 -20.76 3.38
C VAL A 82 5.57 -22.17 3.95
N ASP A 83 6.33 -22.37 5.01
CA ASP A 83 6.48 -23.68 5.64
C ASP A 83 5.16 -24.17 6.27
N ASP A 84 4.85 -25.46 6.13
CA ASP A 84 3.57 -26.04 6.58
C ASP A 84 3.29 -25.85 8.07
N HIS A 85 4.33 -25.88 8.92
CA HIS A 85 4.19 -25.69 10.37
C HIS A 85 3.62 -24.31 10.75
N LEU A 86 3.71 -23.32 9.86
CA LEU A 86 3.20 -21.96 10.10
C LEU A 86 1.68 -21.87 9.97
N LYS A 87 1.03 -22.85 9.32
CA LYS A 87 -0.43 -22.90 9.13
C LYS A 87 -1.20 -23.04 10.44
N HIS A 88 -0.56 -23.54 11.50
CA HIS A 88 -1.17 -23.74 12.81
C HIS A 88 -1.07 -22.51 13.74
N ARG A 89 -0.42 -21.42 13.31
CA ARG A 89 -0.32 -20.20 14.12
C ARG A 89 -1.63 -19.41 14.07
N SER A 90 -2.03 -18.81 15.19
CA SER A 90 -3.24 -17.98 15.27
C SER A 90 -3.19 -16.79 14.30
N THR A 91 -2.02 -16.20 14.09
CA THR A 91 -1.80 -15.11 13.13
C THR A 91 -1.98 -15.53 11.68
N PHE A 92 -1.79 -16.81 11.37
CA PHE A 92 -1.91 -17.32 10.01
C PHE A 92 -3.31 -17.07 9.48
N HIS A 93 -4.34 -17.50 10.21
CA HIS A 93 -5.73 -17.34 9.79
C HIS A 93 -6.14 -15.87 9.68
N LEU A 94 -5.69 -15.03 10.63
CA LEU A 94 -5.96 -13.59 10.59
C LEU A 94 -5.48 -12.96 9.28
N PHE A 95 -4.25 -13.26 8.85
CA PHE A 95 -3.68 -12.69 7.63
C PHE A 95 -3.98 -13.48 6.35
N SER A 96 -4.68 -14.61 6.45
CA SER A 96 -5.20 -15.35 5.30
C SER A 96 -6.49 -14.74 4.72
N ASP A 97 -7.05 -13.71 5.35
CA ASP A 97 -8.24 -13.06 4.84
C ASP A 97 -7.96 -12.34 3.51
N ASP A 98 -8.87 -12.54 2.57
CA ASP A 98 -8.85 -11.95 1.24
C ASP A 98 -9.05 -10.42 1.27
N ILE A 99 -9.57 -9.87 2.38
CA ILE A 99 -9.74 -8.43 2.59
C ILE A 99 -8.43 -7.64 2.40
N PHE A 100 -7.27 -8.22 2.74
CA PHE A 100 -5.98 -7.54 2.54
C PHE A 100 -5.62 -7.39 1.07
N LEU A 101 -6.12 -8.28 0.20
CA LEU A 101 -5.91 -8.16 -1.24
C LEU A 101 -6.93 -7.21 -1.88
N ILE A 102 -8.21 -7.36 -1.51
CA ILE A 102 -9.31 -6.57 -2.06
C ILE A 102 -9.14 -5.11 -1.65
N SER A 103 -8.83 -4.81 -0.38
CA SER A 103 -8.66 -3.44 0.09
C SER A 103 -7.51 -2.72 -0.61
N SER A 104 -6.37 -3.37 -0.83
CA SER A 104 -5.27 -2.81 -1.61
C SER A 104 -5.64 -2.56 -3.06
N PHE A 105 -6.51 -3.39 -3.66
CA PHE A 105 -7.00 -3.17 -5.01
C PHE A 105 -7.97 -1.99 -5.12
N LEU A 106 -8.87 -1.85 -4.15
CA LEU A 106 -9.86 -0.76 -4.09
C LEU A 106 -9.22 0.59 -3.76
N ASP A 107 -8.05 0.58 -3.13
CA ASP A 107 -7.29 1.80 -2.85
C ASP A 107 -6.69 2.37 -4.15
N GLY A 108 -7.07 3.61 -4.46
CA GLY A 108 -6.65 4.34 -5.65
C GLY A 108 -5.13 4.56 -5.74
N GLN A 109 -4.40 4.52 -4.63
CA GLN A 109 -2.93 4.63 -4.59
C GLN A 109 -2.24 3.36 -5.09
N PHE A 110 -2.73 2.19 -4.64
CA PHE A 110 -2.09 0.89 -4.88
C PHE A 110 -2.64 0.22 -6.15
N ARG A 111 -3.95 0.01 -6.22
CA ARG A 111 -4.62 -0.81 -7.25
C ARG A 111 -3.88 -2.15 -7.42
N LEU A 112 -3.49 -2.51 -8.65
CA LEU A 112 -2.66 -3.69 -8.95
C LEU A 112 -1.17 -3.37 -9.10
N ARG A 113 -0.74 -2.11 -8.96
CA ARG A 113 0.64 -1.69 -9.29
C ARG A 113 1.69 -2.34 -8.40
N TRP A 114 1.37 -2.52 -7.12
CA TRP A 114 2.25 -3.15 -6.14
C TRP A 114 2.57 -4.61 -6.50
N ILE A 115 1.64 -5.35 -7.11
CA ILE A 115 1.87 -6.71 -7.64
C ILE A 115 2.71 -6.63 -8.91
N LEU A 116 2.35 -5.75 -9.86
CA LEU A 116 3.03 -5.65 -11.15
C LEU A 116 4.52 -5.26 -11.01
N GLN A 117 4.84 -4.41 -10.03
CA GLN A 117 6.20 -3.95 -9.75
C GLN A 117 6.99 -4.85 -8.79
N SER A 118 6.35 -5.85 -8.19
CA SER A 118 7.03 -6.80 -7.30
C SER A 118 8.02 -7.72 -8.05
N ALA A 119 8.82 -8.46 -7.31
CA ALA A 119 9.74 -9.46 -7.85
C ALA A 119 9.09 -10.84 -8.13
N LEU A 120 7.74 -10.94 -8.09
CA LEU A 120 7.01 -12.14 -8.48
C LEU A 120 7.27 -12.50 -9.96
N SER A 121 7.13 -13.79 -10.29
CA SER A 121 7.16 -14.25 -11.69
C SER A 121 5.99 -13.63 -12.49
N GLN A 122 6.16 -13.48 -13.80
CA GLN A 122 5.12 -12.87 -14.63
C GLN A 122 3.82 -13.69 -14.61
N ASP A 123 3.92 -15.02 -14.57
CA ASP A 123 2.76 -15.91 -14.49
C ASP A 123 2.01 -15.74 -13.17
N THR A 124 2.73 -15.66 -12.05
CA THR A 124 2.13 -15.42 -10.73
C THR A 124 1.48 -14.04 -10.68
N LYS A 125 2.12 -13.00 -11.23
CA LYS A 125 1.53 -11.65 -11.32
C LYS A 125 0.19 -11.66 -12.04
N ASN A 126 0.12 -12.31 -13.20
CA ASN A 126 -1.10 -12.40 -14.00
C ASN A 126 -2.20 -13.14 -13.22
N ARG A 127 -1.88 -14.31 -12.64
CA ARG A 127 -2.84 -15.10 -11.84
C ARG A 127 -3.38 -14.32 -10.65
N LEU A 128 -2.51 -13.64 -9.89
CA LEU A 128 -2.92 -12.82 -8.75
C LEU A 128 -3.80 -11.64 -9.17
N CYS A 129 -3.43 -10.95 -10.26
CA CYS A 129 -4.25 -9.85 -10.77
C CYS A 129 -5.65 -10.32 -11.15
N ASP A 130 -5.77 -11.45 -11.83
CA ASP A 130 -7.07 -11.99 -12.24
C ASP A 130 -7.85 -12.60 -11.07
N LYS A 131 -7.17 -13.20 -10.09
CA LYS A 131 -7.76 -13.62 -8.81
C LYS A 131 -8.40 -12.41 -8.11
N ILE A 132 -7.66 -11.33 -7.92
CA ILE A 132 -8.13 -10.13 -7.19
C ILE A 132 -9.27 -9.44 -7.93
N LYS A 133 -9.19 -9.30 -9.26
CA LYS A 133 -10.30 -8.74 -10.06
C LYS A 133 -11.58 -9.56 -9.90
N ARG A 134 -11.48 -10.89 -9.94
CA ARG A 134 -12.64 -11.78 -9.76
C ARG A 134 -13.24 -11.62 -8.36
N MET A 135 -12.40 -11.56 -7.33
CA MET A 135 -12.86 -11.36 -5.95
C MET A 135 -13.57 -10.01 -5.77
N ALA A 136 -13.00 -8.94 -6.33
CA ALA A 136 -13.64 -7.63 -6.29
C ALA A 136 -14.97 -7.59 -7.05
N ALA A 137 -15.04 -8.25 -8.22
CA ALA A 137 -16.29 -8.36 -8.97
C ALA A 137 -17.35 -9.16 -8.19
N GLN A 138 -16.98 -10.29 -7.59
CA GLN A 138 -17.87 -11.10 -6.76
C GLN A 138 -18.41 -10.31 -5.56
N ALA A 139 -17.55 -9.54 -4.87
CA ALA A 139 -17.97 -8.68 -3.78
C ALA A 139 -18.98 -7.61 -4.24
N ALA A 140 -18.78 -7.03 -5.43
CA ALA A 140 -19.72 -6.06 -6.00
C ALA A 140 -21.09 -6.68 -6.33
N PHE A 141 -21.12 -7.90 -6.86
CA PHE A 141 -22.38 -8.61 -7.16
C PHE A 141 -23.15 -8.97 -5.89
N GLN A 142 -22.48 -9.42 -4.82
CA GLN A 142 -23.12 -9.75 -3.54
C GLN A 142 -23.79 -8.52 -2.90
N ILE A 143 -23.22 -7.33 -3.08
CA ILE A 143 -23.82 -6.07 -2.59
C ILE A 143 -25.12 -5.76 -3.37
N HIS A 144 -25.14 -6.02 -4.67
CA HIS A 144 -26.31 -5.76 -5.52
C HIS A 144 -27.47 -6.74 -5.21
N ASP A 145 -27.16 -8.01 -4.93
CA ASP A 145 -28.18 -9.02 -4.60
C ASP A 145 -28.71 -8.88 -3.15
N SER A 146 -27.93 -8.26 -2.26
CA SER A 146 -28.31 -8.03 -0.86
C SER A 146 -29.03 -6.68 -0.65
N ALA A 147 -29.24 -5.88 -1.70
CA ALA A 147 -29.98 -4.63 -1.59
C ALA A 147 -31.47 -4.92 -1.29
N PRO A 148 -32.02 -4.42 -0.17
CA PRO A 148 -33.41 -4.68 0.16
C PRO A 148 -34.33 -3.99 -0.86
N ASN A 149 -35.35 -4.72 -1.32
CA ASN A 149 -36.48 -4.17 -2.04
C ASN A 149 -37.23 -3.18 -1.12
N VAL A 150 -36.83 -1.91 -1.12
CA VAL A 150 -37.55 -0.83 -0.43
C VAL A 150 -38.66 -0.36 -1.36
N GLN A 151 -39.79 -1.05 -1.32
CA GLN A 151 -41.07 -0.50 -1.75
C GLN A 151 -41.82 0.05 -0.55
N GLY A 152 -41.85 1.38 -0.47
CA GLY A 152 -42.95 2.15 0.08
C GLY A 152 -42.91 2.49 1.58
N ALA A 153 -42.43 3.69 1.91
CA ALA A 153 -43.11 4.58 2.85
C ALA A 153 -42.63 6.03 2.62
N VAL A 154 -43.60 6.88 2.30
CA VAL A 154 -43.52 8.32 2.06
C VAL A 154 -43.29 9.07 3.39
N GLY A 155 -42.50 10.15 3.37
CA GLY A 155 -42.77 11.29 4.25
C GLY A 155 -41.57 12.05 4.85
N ALA A 156 -41.45 13.31 4.42
CA ALA A 156 -41.07 14.50 5.19
C ALA A 156 -39.59 14.85 5.48
N GLU A 157 -39.11 15.78 4.63
CA GLU A 157 -38.47 17.08 4.94
C GLU A 157 -37.08 17.20 5.59
N PRO A 158 -36.32 18.28 5.25
CA PRO A 158 -34.89 18.41 5.46
C PRO A 158 -34.53 19.36 6.61
N GLU A 159 -33.52 19.02 7.39
CA GLU A 159 -32.89 19.98 8.31
C GLU A 159 -31.41 20.19 7.98
N THR A 160 -31.16 21.40 7.48
CA THR A 160 -29.89 22.15 7.54
C THR A 160 -29.29 22.15 8.93
N THR A 161 -27.97 21.95 9.07
CA THR A 161 -27.12 22.81 9.91
C THR A 161 -25.65 22.76 9.44
N SER A 162 -25.11 23.97 9.30
CA SER A 162 -23.76 24.37 8.91
C SER A 162 -22.69 23.99 9.94
N THR A 163 -21.44 23.80 9.52
CA THR A 163 -20.32 24.65 10.00
C THR A 163 -19.02 24.35 9.24
N ALA A 164 -18.57 25.36 8.51
CA ALA A 164 -17.19 25.52 8.09
C ALA A 164 -16.35 25.94 9.30
N ILE A 165 -15.16 25.36 9.45
CA ILE A 165 -14.05 25.99 10.18
C ILE A 165 -12.80 25.89 9.31
N ASP A 166 -12.25 27.07 9.07
CA ASP A 166 -11.07 27.42 8.31
C ASP A 166 -9.80 27.38 9.20
N ASN A 167 -8.62 27.46 8.55
CA ASN A 167 -7.27 27.68 9.10
C ASN A 167 -6.57 26.49 9.80
N SER A 168 -5.28 26.23 9.62
CA SER A 168 -4.19 27.01 9.01
C SER A 168 -3.00 26.11 8.64
N GLN A 169 -2.15 26.69 7.79
CA GLN A 169 -0.79 26.29 7.43
C GLN A 169 0.06 25.74 8.59
N PHE A 170 0.82 24.68 8.33
CA PHE A 170 2.16 24.54 8.90
C PHE A 170 3.13 24.06 7.82
N VAL A 171 4.04 24.96 7.49
CA VAL A 171 5.22 24.74 6.66
C VAL A 171 6.29 24.14 7.56
N GLY A 172 6.77 22.94 7.22
CA GLY A 172 7.92 22.30 7.83
C GLY A 172 8.69 21.56 6.75
N LYS A 173 9.67 22.25 6.17
CA LYS A 173 10.50 21.81 5.06
C LYS A 173 11.87 21.49 5.63
N ASP A 174 12.10 20.22 5.99
CA ASP A 174 13.46 19.74 6.27
C ASP A 174 13.80 18.63 5.27
N SER A 175 14.41 19.09 4.18
CA SER A 175 15.15 18.26 3.24
C SER A 175 16.45 17.82 3.92
N PHE A 176 16.50 16.58 4.42
CA PHE A 176 17.77 15.87 4.60
C PHE A 176 18.02 15.05 3.34
N ASP A 177 18.64 15.70 2.37
CA ASP A 177 19.26 15.04 1.23
C ASP A 177 20.70 14.70 1.64
N ASN A 178 21.02 13.41 1.80
CA ASN A 178 22.39 12.93 1.80
C ASN A 178 22.45 11.48 1.31
N SER A 179 23.23 11.34 0.25
CA SER A 179 23.36 10.21 -0.66
C SER A 179 24.08 8.96 -0.13
N VAL A 180 23.97 7.90 -0.93
CA VAL A 180 24.87 6.74 -1.11
C VAL A 180 24.49 5.43 -0.39
N THR A 181 23.51 4.73 -0.99
CA THR A 181 23.45 3.26 -1.08
C THR A 181 23.00 2.90 -2.52
N PRO A 182 23.22 1.66 -3.01
CA PRO A 182 22.85 1.30 -4.39
C PRO A 182 21.36 1.59 -4.56
N LYS A 183 20.97 2.30 -5.64
CA LYS A 183 19.61 2.80 -5.92
C LYS A 183 18.52 1.76 -5.60
N ARG A 184 18.10 1.69 -4.34
CA ARG A 184 16.94 0.95 -3.89
C ARG A 184 15.74 1.83 -4.21
N LYS A 185 14.76 1.28 -4.92
CA LYS A 185 13.49 1.98 -5.09
C LYS A 185 12.79 1.95 -3.73
N SER A 186 12.31 3.11 -3.24
CA SER A 186 11.54 3.16 -1.99
C SER A 186 10.42 2.12 -2.00
N LEU A 187 10.11 1.56 -0.83
CA LEU A 187 9.10 0.53 -0.62
C LEU A 187 7.73 0.90 -1.19
N PHE A 188 7.47 2.22 -1.30
CA PHE A 188 6.24 2.80 -1.82
C PHE A 188 6.45 3.73 -3.00
N ALA A 189 7.52 3.53 -3.79
CA ALA A 189 7.82 4.37 -4.96
C ALA A 189 6.63 4.50 -5.94
N TYR A 190 5.71 3.53 -5.97
CA TYR A 190 4.49 3.57 -6.78
C TYR A 190 3.39 4.52 -6.26
N CYS A 191 3.37 4.85 -4.96
CA CYS A 191 2.41 5.82 -4.39
C CYS A 191 2.75 7.24 -4.85
N GLU A 192 4.03 7.56 -5.01
CA GLU A 192 4.48 8.92 -5.34
C GLU A 192 4.12 9.32 -6.77
N THR A 193 4.15 8.38 -7.71
CA THR A 193 3.75 8.63 -9.10
C THR A 193 2.27 9.01 -9.22
N SER A 194 1.41 8.45 -8.36
CA SER A 194 -0.03 8.75 -8.32
C SER A 194 -0.31 10.13 -7.72
N GLN A 195 0.41 10.54 -6.67
CA GLN A 195 0.24 11.88 -6.09
C GLN A 195 0.69 12.99 -7.04
N VAL A 196 1.78 12.78 -7.80
CA VAL A 196 2.24 13.74 -8.81
C VAL A 196 1.23 13.86 -9.95
N LEU A 197 0.66 12.75 -10.43
CA LEU A 197 -0.39 12.77 -11.45
C LEU A 197 -1.68 13.42 -10.97
N LEU A 198 -2.08 13.20 -9.71
CA LEU A 198 -3.25 13.83 -9.11
C LEU A 198 -3.03 15.34 -8.89
N LYS A 199 -1.84 15.75 -8.43
CA LYS A 199 -1.47 17.18 -8.36
C LYS A 199 -1.46 17.83 -9.75
N LYS A 200 -0.90 17.15 -10.76
CA LYS A 200 -0.87 17.64 -12.15
C LYS A 200 -2.27 17.75 -12.76
N ARG A 201 -3.18 16.81 -12.48
CA ARG A 201 -4.60 16.90 -12.87
C ARG A 201 -5.32 18.05 -12.19
N ARG A 202 -5.04 18.30 -10.90
CA ARG A 202 -5.67 19.38 -10.13
C ARG A 202 -5.23 20.77 -10.62
N ILE A 203 -3.97 20.90 -11.07
CA ILE A 203 -3.47 22.14 -11.69
C ILE A 203 -4.15 22.39 -13.05
N ASN A 204 -4.24 21.38 -13.92
CA ASN A 204 -4.91 21.54 -15.22
C ASN A 204 -6.40 21.93 -15.11
N ILE A 205 -7.13 21.39 -14.13
CA ILE A 205 -8.54 21.77 -13.92
C ILE A 205 -8.66 23.21 -13.42
N MET A 206 -7.73 23.69 -12.59
CA MET A 206 -7.75 25.09 -12.13
C MET A 206 -7.37 26.09 -13.23
N ASP A 207 -6.53 25.71 -14.18
CA ASP A 207 -6.20 26.53 -15.35
C ASP A 207 -7.35 26.58 -16.37
N GLU A 208 -8.10 25.49 -16.54
CA GLU A 208 -9.27 25.43 -17.42
C GLU A 208 -10.45 26.26 -16.90
N ILE A 209 -10.63 26.32 -15.57
CA ILE A 209 -11.63 27.20 -14.92
C ILE A 209 -11.24 28.68 -15.03
N ARG A 210 -9.94 29.00 -15.12
CA ARG A 210 -9.44 30.38 -15.20
C ARG A 210 -9.38 30.93 -16.63
N GLY A 211 -9.50 30.08 -17.65
CA GLY A 211 -9.44 30.44 -19.08
C GLY A 211 -10.78 30.52 -19.82
N GLY A 212 -11.92 30.29 -19.15
CA GLY A 212 -13.25 30.27 -19.77
C GLY A 212 -13.83 31.66 -20.01
N THR A 213 -13.38 32.37 -21.04
CA THR A 213 -14.10 33.51 -21.61
C THR A 213 -15.35 32.98 -22.34
N LEU A 214 -16.53 33.22 -21.77
CA LEU A 214 -17.83 32.95 -22.40
C LEU A 214 -17.97 33.76 -23.71
N PRO A 215 -18.36 33.16 -24.85
CA PRO A 215 -18.88 33.93 -25.96
C PRO A 215 -20.35 34.28 -25.67
N LEU A 216 -20.62 35.58 -25.48
CA LEU A 216 -21.96 36.16 -25.50
C LEU A 216 -22.54 36.00 -26.92
N LEU A 217 -23.57 35.17 -27.04
CA LEU A 217 -24.51 35.22 -28.16
C LEU A 217 -25.62 36.22 -27.80
N TYR A 218 -25.61 37.39 -28.44
CA TYR A 218 -26.78 38.14 -28.90
C TYR A 218 -26.36 39.07 -30.03
#